data_AF-A0A936JGQ2-F1
#
_entry.id   AF-A0A936JGQ2-F1
#
_cell.length_a   1.000
_cell.length_b   1.000
_cell.length_c   1.000
_cell.angle_alpha   90.00
_cell.angle_beta   90.00
_cell.angle_gamma   90.00
#
_symmetry.space_group_name_H-M   'P 1'
#
loop_
_entity.id
_entity.type
_entity.pdbx_description
1 polymer ?
#
loop_
_entity_poly.entity_id
_entity_poly.type
_entity_poly.pdbx_seq_one_letter_code
_entity_poly.pdbx_strand_id
1 'polypeptide(L)'
;MCFLKIGEEGIAKCIIEEAYKNGKTDFQKPISCHLYPIRVESNPDVFFTALNYDEWDICAEACKAGESMSLPVYRFLKEPLIRAFGEKFYEALEAAGEYHANSSTKP
;
A
#
# COMPACT_ATOMS: atom_id res chain seq x y z
N MET A 1 -15.32 -3.46 6.43
CA MET A 1 -16.05 -2.26 6.90
C MET A 1 -15.24 -1.04 6.52
N CYS A 2 -15.81 -0.08 5.79
CA CYS A 2 -15.12 1.12 5.29
C CYS A 2 -15.75 2.37 5.90
N PHE A 3 -14.93 3.31 6.37
CA PHE A 3 -15.40 4.56 7.00
C PHE A 3 -14.98 5.75 6.15
N LEU A 4 -15.88 6.24 5.30
CA LEU A 4 -15.61 7.29 4.34
C LEU A 4 -16.44 8.54 4.64
N LYS A 5 -15.83 9.71 4.45
CA LYS A 5 -16.49 11.01 4.40
C LYS A 5 -16.15 11.65 3.07
N ILE A 6 -17.15 12.22 2.41
CA ILE A 6 -16.96 13.00 1.18
C ILE A 6 -16.63 14.43 1.61
N GLY A 7 -15.47 14.94 1.19
CA GLY A 7 -15.04 16.32 1.39
C GLY A 7 -15.83 17.30 0.51
N GLU A 8 -15.63 18.59 0.73
CA GLU A 8 -16.29 19.65 -0.05
C GLU A 8 -15.82 19.65 -1.52
N GLU A 9 -14.61 19.16 -1.76
CA GLU A 9 -14.02 18.92 -3.07
C GLU A 9 -14.55 17.66 -3.78
N GLY A 10 -15.52 16.95 -3.19
CA GLY A 10 -16.08 15.71 -3.74
C GLY A 10 -15.18 14.47 -3.58
N ILE A 11 -14.04 14.59 -2.89
CA ILE A 11 -13.11 13.49 -2.65
C ILE A 11 -13.52 12.70 -1.41
N ALA A 12 -13.65 11.38 -1.55
CA ALA A 12 -13.87 10.48 -0.42
C ALA A 12 -12.57 10.25 0.37
N LYS A 13 -12.59 10.54 1.66
CA LYS A 13 -11.46 10.36 2.59
C LYS A 13 -11.85 9.40 3.71
N CYS A 14 -10.87 8.64 4.20
CA CYS A 14 -11.05 7.80 5.37
C CYS A 14 -11.17 8.66 6.64
N ILE A 15 -12.28 8.57 7.35
CA ILE A 15 -12.55 9.39 8.55
C ILE A 15 -11.56 9.06 9.68
N ILE A 16 -11.22 7.78 9.83
CA ILE A 16 -10.29 7.33 10.88
C ILE A 16 -8.90 7.89 10.64
N GLU A 17 -8.44 7.84 9.38
CA GLU A 17 -7.14 8.40 8.99
C GLU A 17 -7.10 9.92 9.22
N GLU A 18 -8.18 10.63 8.88
CA GLU A 18 -8.29 12.07 9.09
C GLU A 18 -8.31 12.42 10.60
N ALA A 19 -9.03 11.64 11.41
CA ALA A 19 -9.06 11.83 12.86
C ALA A 19 -7.67 11.60 13.49
N TYR A 20 -6.94 10.58 13.03
CA TYR A 20 -5.57 10.29 13.47
C TYR A 20 -4.61 11.41 13.08
N LYS A 21 -4.63 11.87 11.82
CA LYS A 21 -3.79 12.98 11.35
C LYS A 21 -4.07 14.30 12.07
N ASN A 22 -5.31 14.50 12.52
CA ASN A 22 -5.73 15.67 13.29
C ASN A 22 -5.50 15.53 14.81
N GLY A 23 -4.88 14.44 15.28
CA GLY A 23 -4.63 14.19 16.70
C GLY A 23 -5.90 13.99 17.55
N LYS A 24 -7.04 13.70 16.91
CA LYS A 24 -8.32 13.46 17.60
C LYS A 24 -8.43 12.03 18.14
N THR A 25 -7.57 11.13 17.68
CA THR A 25 -7.49 9.74 18.13
C THR A 25 -6.07 9.22 17.94
N ASP A 26 -5.63 8.33 18.83
CA ASP A 26 -4.38 7.58 18.69
C ASP A 26 -4.53 6.36 17.75
N PHE A 27 -5.76 6.08 17.30
CA PHE A 27 -6.06 4.94 16.43
C PHE A 27 -5.84 5.28 14.96
N GLN A 28 -4.70 4.87 14.41
CA GLN A 28 -4.45 4.90 12.97
C GLN A 28 -5.30 3.84 12.26
N LYS A 29 -5.67 4.08 10.99
CA LYS A 29 -6.46 3.13 10.18
C LYS A 29 -5.92 1.68 10.28
N PRO A 30 -6.79 0.66 10.17
CA PRO A 30 -6.38 -0.74 10.22
C PRO A 30 -5.33 -1.07 9.16
N ILE A 31 -4.40 -1.99 9.49
CA ILE A 31 -3.30 -2.40 8.59
C ILE A 31 -3.83 -2.90 7.24
N SER A 32 -4.95 -3.65 7.23
CA SER A 32 -5.58 -4.14 6.01
C SER A 32 -6.09 -3.02 5.08
N CYS A 33 -6.55 -1.91 5.63
CA CYS A 33 -6.93 -0.73 4.85
C CYS A 33 -5.71 0.12 4.46
N HIS A 34 -4.65 0.11 5.27
CA HIS A 34 -3.42 0.83 4.97
C HIS A 34 -2.63 0.16 3.83
N LEU A 35 -2.62 -1.16 3.77
CA LEU A 35 -1.87 -1.92 2.78
C LEU A 35 -2.53 -1.95 1.40
N TYR A 36 -3.80 -1.57 1.28
CA TYR A 36 -4.49 -1.57 -0.01
C TYR A 36 -3.75 -0.66 -1.01
N PRO A 37 -3.42 -1.13 -2.22
CA PRO A 37 -3.98 -2.30 -2.94
C PRO A 37 -3.35 -3.69 -2.68
N ILE A 38 -2.39 -3.83 -1.77
CA ILE A 38 -1.83 -5.14 -1.39
C ILE A 38 -2.75 -5.83 -0.37
N ARG A 39 -3.14 -7.07 -0.67
CA ARG A 39 -3.86 -7.98 0.22
C ARG A 39 -2.89 -8.98 0.83
N VAL A 40 -3.06 -9.24 2.12
CA VAL A 40 -2.27 -10.20 2.88
C VAL A 40 -3.08 -11.46 3.07
N GLU A 41 -2.60 -12.58 2.54
CA GLU A 41 -3.19 -13.91 2.73
C GLU A 41 -2.23 -14.76 3.55
N SER A 42 -2.62 -15.07 4.79
CA SER A 42 -1.83 -15.93 5.67
C SER A 42 -2.38 -17.33 5.64
N ASN A 43 -1.53 -18.31 5.29
CA ASN A 43 -1.91 -19.72 5.32
C ASN A 43 -1.25 -20.40 6.54
N PRO A 44 -1.99 -20.62 7.64
CA PRO A 44 -1.42 -21.10 8.90
C PRO A 44 -0.85 -22.51 8.79
N ASP A 45 -1.35 -23.32 7.86
CA ASP A 45 -0.90 -24.71 7.67
C ASP A 45 0.48 -24.82 7.02
N VAL A 46 0.90 -23.79 6.26
CA VAL A 46 2.15 -23.76 5.49
C VAL A 46 3.14 -22.73 6.04
N PHE A 47 2.79 -22.03 7.12
CA PHE A 47 3.59 -20.92 7.71
C PHE A 47 4.06 -19.90 6.67
N PHE A 48 3.21 -19.61 5.68
CA PHE A 48 3.51 -18.68 4.60
C PHE A 48 2.50 -17.55 4.58
N THR A 49 2.98 -16.34 4.29
CA THR A 49 2.15 -15.15 4.09
C THR A 49 2.39 -14.63 2.68
N ALA A 50 1.35 -14.67 1.86
CA ALA A 50 1.35 -14.13 0.52
C ALA A 50 0.95 -12.64 0.54
N LEU A 51 1.64 -11.84 -0.27
CA LEU A 51 1.30 -10.45 -0.54
C LEU A 51 0.83 -10.35 -1.99
N ASN A 52 -0.47 -10.20 -2.18
CA ASN A 52 -1.11 -10.18 -3.50
C ASN A 52 -1.54 -8.76 -3.85
N TYR A 53 -1.22 -8.29 -5.05
CA TYR A 53 -1.74 -7.03 -5.56
C TYR A 53 -3.17 -7.25 -6.08
N ASP A 54 -4.11 -6.44 -5.60
CA ASP A 54 -5.54 -6.51 -5.94
C ASP A 54 -5.82 -5.60 -7.15
N GLU A 55 -6.09 -6.20 -8.32
CA GLU A 55 -6.24 -5.51 -9.60
C GLU A 55 -7.70 -5.37 -10.03
N TRP A 56 -8.26 -4.16 -9.91
CA TRP A 56 -9.65 -3.87 -10.29
C TRP A 56 -9.69 -2.73 -11.31
N ASP A 57 -10.72 -2.72 -12.17
CA ASP A 57 -10.85 -1.74 -13.28
C ASP A 57 -10.82 -0.28 -12.82
N ILE A 58 -11.32 -0.01 -11.62
CA ILE A 58 -11.34 1.33 -11.02
C ILE A 58 -9.93 1.87 -10.73
N CYS A 59 -8.93 1.00 -10.67
CA CYS A 59 -7.54 1.36 -10.42
C CYS A 59 -6.81 1.85 -11.69
N ALA A 60 -7.42 1.73 -12.88
CA ALA A 60 -6.77 2.09 -14.14
C ALA A 60 -6.24 3.54 -14.17
N GLU A 61 -7.03 4.50 -13.68
CA GLU A 61 -6.62 5.90 -13.60
C GLU A 61 -5.49 6.12 -12.56
N ALA A 62 -5.51 5.37 -11.46
CA ALA A 62 -4.43 5.41 -10.46
C ALA A 62 -3.12 4.81 -11.03
N CYS A 63 -3.21 3.76 -11.84
CA CYS A 63 -2.06 3.17 -12.52
C CYS A 63 -1.43 4.14 -13.53
N LYS A 64 -2.24 4.83 -14.34
CA LYS A 64 -1.76 5.88 -15.27
C LYS A 64 -1.02 7.00 -14.53
N ALA A 65 -1.57 7.45 -13.40
CA ALA A 65 -0.92 8.44 -12.55
C ALA A 65 0.42 7.92 -11.99
N GLY A 66 0.45 6.68 -11.49
CA GLY A 66 1.67 6.03 -11.00
C GLY A 66 2.75 5.88 -12.07
N GLU A 67 2.37 5.54 -13.30
CA GLU A 67 3.27 5.45 -14.46
C GLU A 67 3.89 6.82 -14.80
N SER A 68 3.08 7.89 -14.79
CA SER A 68 3.59 9.25 -15.02
C SER A 68 4.62 9.72 -13.97
N MET A 69 4.53 9.17 -12.76
CA MET A 69 5.43 9.47 -11.65
C MET A 69 6.58 8.46 -11.52
N SER A 70 6.61 7.43 -12.39
CA SER A 70 7.55 6.30 -12.31
C SER A 70 7.63 5.68 -10.90
N LEU A 71 6.49 5.64 -10.19
CA LEU A 71 6.42 5.23 -8.79
C LEU A 71 5.84 3.80 -8.67
N PRO A 72 6.66 2.80 -8.30
CA PRO A 72 6.15 1.45 -8.10
C PRO A 72 5.33 1.33 -6.81
N VAL A 73 4.39 0.38 -6.80
CA VAL A 73 3.41 0.17 -5.71
C VAL A 73 4.09 -0.06 -4.35
N TYR A 74 5.18 -0.83 -4.30
CA TYR A 74 5.89 -1.10 -3.05
C TYR A 74 6.54 0.16 -2.43
N ARG A 75 6.92 1.15 -3.25
CA ARG A 75 7.42 2.45 -2.76
C ARG A 75 6.29 3.35 -2.29
N PHE A 76 5.15 3.33 -2.98
CA PHE A 76 3.93 4.03 -2.54
C PHE A 76 3.45 3.53 -1.16
N LEU A 77 3.56 2.22 -0.92
CA LEU A 77 3.15 1.57 0.33
C LEU A 77 4.28 1.44 1.38
N LYS A 78 5.31 2.30 1.33
CA LYS A 78 6.44 2.24 2.27
C LYS A 78 6.01 2.25 3.74
N GLU A 79 5.23 3.26 4.15
CA GLU A 79 4.74 3.39 5.53
C GLU A 79 3.91 2.18 6.00
N PRO A 80 2.88 1.72 5.26
CA PRO A 80 2.13 0.53 5.65
C PRO A 80 2.96 -0.76 5.69
N LEU A 81 3.89 -0.95 4.74
CA LEU A 81 4.74 -2.14 4.71
C LEU A 81 5.70 -2.18 5.90
N ILE A 82 6.30 -1.05 6.25
CA ILE A 82 7.16 -0.94 7.44
C ILE A 82 6.33 -1.18 8.71
N ARG A 83 5.11 -0.63 8.79
CA ARG A 83 4.23 -0.85 9.94
C ARG A 83 3.78 -2.31 10.09
N ALA A 84 3.59 -3.03 8.99
CA ALA A 84 3.10 -4.41 9.00
C ALA A 84 4.22 -5.46 9.18
N PHE A 85 5.35 -5.29 8.48
CA PHE A 85 6.42 -6.29 8.40
C PHE A 85 7.77 -5.82 8.97
N GLY A 86 7.89 -4.54 9.30
CA GLY A 86 9.11 -3.94 9.82
C GLY A 86 10.03 -3.37 8.75
N GLU A 87 11.02 -2.59 9.21
CA GLU A 87 11.96 -1.87 8.35
C GLU A 87 12.87 -2.81 7.55
N LYS A 88 13.39 -3.87 8.19
CA LYS A 88 14.24 -4.88 7.54
C LYS A 88 13.57 -5.57 6.34
N PHE A 89 12.26 -5.80 6.44
CA PHE A 89 11.50 -6.39 5.34
C PHE A 89 11.39 -5.42 4.16
N TYR A 90 11.09 -4.15 4.44
CA TYR A 90 11.02 -3.12 3.41
C TYR A 90 12.38 -2.92 2.71
N GLU A 91 13.48 -2.88 3.45
CA GLU A 91 14.83 -2.78 2.88
C GLU A 91 15.14 -3.94 1.93
N ALA A 92 14.81 -5.18 2.32
CA ALA A 92 14.98 -6.35 1.47
C ALA A 92 14.12 -6.29 0.20
N LEU A 93 12.88 -5.81 0.33
CA LEU A 93 11.96 -5.62 -0.80
C LEU A 93 12.45 -4.52 -1.75
N GLU A 94 12.98 -3.42 -1.22
CA GLU A 94 13.55 -2.32 -1.99
C GLU A 94 14.78 -2.78 -2.78
N ALA A 95 15.69 -3.52 -2.13
CA ALA A 95 16.85 -4.12 -2.79
C ALA A 95 16.45 -5.10 -3.90
N ALA A 96 15.43 -5.93 -3.68
CA ALA A 96 14.89 -6.83 -4.70
C ALA A 96 14.27 -6.05 -5.87
N GLY A 97 13.51 -4.99 -5.58
CA GLY A 97 12.92 -4.12 -6.59
C GLY A 97 13.99 -3.42 -7.45
N GLU A 98 15.07 -2.94 -6.85
CA GLU A 98 16.22 -2.35 -7.56
C GLU A 98 16.95 -3.38 -8.43
N TYR A 99 17.14 -4.60 -7.91
CA TYR A 99 17.69 -5.69 -8.71
C TYR A 99 16.82 -6.00 -9.93
N HIS A 100 15.50 -6.06 -9.76
CA HIS A 100 14.57 -6.28 -10.87
C HIS A 100 14.59 -5.14 -11.90
N ALA A 101 14.62 -3.88 -11.43
CA ALA A 101 14.74 -2.71 -12.31
C ALA A 101 16.05 -2.74 -13.12
N ASN A 102 17.17 -3.12 -12.49
CA ASN A 102 18.48 -3.25 -13.15
C ASN A 102 18.59 -4.49 -14.06
N SER A 103 17.78 -5.53 -13.83
CA SER A 103 17.72 -6.71 -14.69
C SER A 103 16.91 -6.50 -15.97
N SER A 104 16.01 -5.50 -15.98
CA SER A 104 15.17 -5.14 -17.12
C SER A 104 15.87 -4.20 -18.12
N THR A 105 17.10 -3.77 -17.83
CA THR A 105 17.96 -2.93 -18.69
C THR A 105 19.07 -3.71 -19.40
N LYS A 106 18.93 -5.04 -19.56
CA LYS A 106 19.85 -5.83 -20.39
C LYS A 106 19.20 -6.12 -21.76
N PRO A 107 19.78 -5.62 -22.87
CA PRO A 107 19.33 -5.95 -24.22
C PRO A 107 19.54 -7.43 -24.56
#